data_AF-G0MJS1-F1
#
_entry.id   AF-G0MJS1-F1
#
_cell.length_a   1.000
_cell.length_b   1.000
_cell.length_c   1.000
_cell.angle_alpha   90.00
_cell.angle_beta   90.00
_cell.angle_gamma   90.00
#
_symmetry.space_group_name_H-M   'P 1'
#
loop_
_entity.id
_entity.type
_entity.pdbx_description
1 polymer ?
#
loop_
_entity_poly.entity_id
_entity_poly.type
_entity_poly.pdbx_seq_one_letter_code
_entity_poly.pdbx_strand_id
1 'polypeptide(L)'
;MDSGFWIFLAYCGLAFVFLIIFYIYLALKYLAQRRSKRTTEVKKTPMIPFSQEGLYEYKGDDHKKHVIPDVRILCSPIFKSYCASSKLNKFMIDLFKLRIHEDDGTSTRLGKKCPLPKNARVISIKMNGFKHGRKMHEFEPIDGPAPGSSYEFQMFGDQKIQATYYVEGGVSYPAGYCIYLSKTGLRDEEFPLDVIRESSFLAAQMYLWRMRRMSQVASAPVEEDDGSRGGRLCEGLEMEQIKRQDPPPSYASTIHIV
;
A
#
# COMPACT_ATOMS: atom_id res chain seq x y z
N MET A 1 -37.83 -42.78 32.13
CA MET A 1 -37.25 -41.88 31.10
C MET A 1 -35.80 -41.71 31.49
N ASP A 2 -34.89 -42.32 30.74
CA ASP A 2 -33.52 -42.57 31.21
C ASP A 2 -32.65 -41.31 31.18
N SER A 3 -31.84 -41.12 32.21
CA SER A 3 -30.88 -40.01 32.32
C SER A 3 -29.95 -39.92 31.10
N GLY A 4 -29.63 -41.07 30.46
CA GLY A 4 -28.83 -41.12 29.24
C GLY A 4 -29.46 -40.41 28.04
N PHE A 5 -30.79 -40.42 27.92
CA PHE A 5 -31.50 -39.73 26.84
C PHE A 5 -31.39 -38.21 26.94
N TRP A 6 -31.53 -37.67 28.15
CA TRP A 6 -31.39 -36.23 28.41
C TRP A 6 -29.95 -35.73 28.21
N ILE A 7 -28.96 -36.55 28.58
CA ILE A 7 -27.54 -36.26 28.34
C ILE A 7 -27.25 -36.20 26.84
N PHE A 8 -27.75 -37.16 26.06
CA PHE A 8 -27.58 -37.17 24.60
C PHE A 8 -28.20 -35.93 23.94
N LEU A 9 -29.43 -35.56 24.31
CA LEU A 9 -30.10 -34.36 23.82
C LEU A 9 -29.32 -33.08 24.13
N ALA A 10 -28.74 -32.97 25.33
CA ALA A 10 -27.91 -31.83 25.71
C ALA A 10 -26.65 -31.71 24.84
N TYR A 11 -25.96 -32.83 24.55
CA TYR A 11 -24.80 -32.84 23.65
C TYR A 11 -25.18 -32.48 22.21
N CYS A 12 -26.29 -33.00 21.69
CA CYS A 12 -26.77 -32.64 20.35
C CYS A 12 -27.11 -31.14 20.27
N GLY A 13 -27.76 -30.58 21.29
CA GLY A 13 -28.05 -29.15 21.37
C GLY A 13 -26.78 -28.31 21.38
N LEU A 14 -25.77 -28.70 22.17
CA LEU A 14 -24.50 -27.98 22.27
C LEU A 14 -23.69 -28.06 20.96
N ALA A 15 -23.67 -29.23 20.30
CA ALA A 15 -23.08 -29.39 18.97
C ALA A 15 -23.76 -28.51 17.92
N PHE A 16 -25.10 -28.40 17.95
CA PHE A 16 -25.85 -27.53 17.06
C PHE A 16 -25.53 -26.05 17.27
N VAL A 17 -25.41 -25.61 18.53
CA VAL A 17 -24.96 -24.24 18.87
C VAL A 17 -23.55 -23.97 18.32
N PHE A 18 -22.62 -24.91 18.47
CA PHE A 18 -21.28 -24.76 17.89
C PHE A 18 -21.29 -24.66 16.36
N LEU A 19 -22.13 -25.46 15.68
CA LEU A 19 -22.30 -25.37 14.23
C LEU A 19 -22.83 -24.00 13.82
N ILE A 20 -23.85 -23.46 14.51
CA ILE A 20 -24.37 -22.11 14.24
C ILE A 20 -23.27 -21.06 14.41
N ILE A 21 -22.52 -21.09 15.52
CA ILE A 21 -21.43 -20.15 15.78
C ILE A 21 -20.36 -20.25 14.67
N PHE A 22 -20.03 -21.47 14.24
CA PHE A 22 -19.08 -21.71 13.16
C PHE A 22 -19.56 -21.13 11.82
N TYR A 23 -20.83 -21.33 11.45
CA TYR A 23 -21.40 -20.74 10.24
C TYR A 23 -21.47 -19.21 10.31
N ILE A 24 -21.83 -18.63 11.45
CA ILE A 24 -21.80 -17.18 11.66
C ILE A 24 -20.37 -16.65 11.48
N TYR A 25 -19.37 -17.32 12.06
CA TYR A 25 -17.97 -16.95 11.89
C TYR A 25 -17.54 -16.98 10.42
N LEU A 26 -17.88 -18.04 9.68
CA LEU A 26 -17.60 -18.14 8.23
C LEU A 26 -18.29 -17.03 7.43
N ALA A 27 -19.55 -16.73 7.72
CA ALA A 27 -20.30 -15.67 7.05
C ALA A 27 -19.66 -14.29 7.31
N LEU A 28 -19.26 -14.00 8.55
CA LEU A 28 -18.57 -12.76 8.88
C LEU A 28 -17.20 -12.67 8.19
N LYS A 29 -16.46 -13.77 8.10
CA LYS A 29 -15.18 -13.83 7.39
C LYS A 29 -15.36 -13.56 5.89
N TYR A 30 -16.34 -14.21 5.27
CA TYR A 30 -16.69 -13.99 3.86
C TYR A 30 -17.09 -12.54 3.58
N LEU A 31 -17.92 -11.93 4.43
CA LEU A 31 -18.30 -10.53 4.30
C LEU A 31 -17.10 -9.58 4.45
N ALA A 32 -16.19 -9.84 5.40
CA ALA A 32 -14.97 -9.06 5.57
C ALA A 32 -14.08 -9.14 4.32
N GLN A 33 -13.85 -10.35 3.80
CA GLN A 33 -13.09 -10.56 2.57
C GLN A 33 -13.73 -9.86 1.37
N ARG A 34 -15.06 -9.95 1.21
CA ARG A 34 -15.76 -9.23 0.14
C ARG A 34 -15.64 -7.71 0.25
N ARG A 35 -15.64 -7.15 1.47
CA ARG A 35 -15.41 -5.72 1.71
C ARG A 35 -13.97 -5.31 1.40
N SER A 36 -12.99 -6.17 1.72
CA SER A 36 -11.58 -5.91 1.42
C SER A 36 -11.30 -5.76 -0.08
N LYS A 37 -12.09 -6.44 -0.93
CA LYS A 37 -12.01 -6.36 -2.39
C LYS A 37 -12.70 -5.14 -2.99
N ARG A 38 -13.39 -4.33 -2.18
CA ARG A 38 -14.03 -3.11 -2.68
C ARG A 38 -12.96 -2.07 -2.97
N THR A 39 -13.04 -1.52 -4.17
CA THR A 39 -12.17 -0.46 -4.66
C THR A 39 -13.04 0.73 -5.04
N THR A 40 -12.57 1.94 -4.74
CA THR A 40 -13.24 3.16 -5.20
C THR A 40 -12.79 3.54 -6.60
N GLU A 41 -13.55 4.42 -7.23
CA GLU A 41 -13.09 5.15 -8.41
C GLU A 41 -11.80 5.94 -8.10
N VAL A 42 -11.02 6.16 -9.15
CA VAL A 42 -9.81 6.98 -9.10
C VAL A 42 -10.20 8.45 -8.99
N LYS A 43 -9.60 9.18 -8.07
CA LYS A 43 -9.88 10.60 -7.81
C LYS A 43 -8.62 11.43 -7.94
N LYS A 44 -8.78 12.71 -8.31
CA LYS A 44 -7.67 13.70 -8.32
C LYS A 44 -7.34 14.25 -6.93
N THR A 45 -8.18 13.98 -5.94
CA THR A 45 -7.99 14.42 -4.55
C THR A 45 -7.85 13.22 -3.61
N PRO A 46 -6.99 13.31 -2.58
CA PRO A 46 -6.80 12.26 -1.61
C PRO A 46 -8.04 12.13 -0.71
N MET A 47 -8.33 10.92 -0.25
CA MET A 47 -9.46 10.66 0.64
C MET A 47 -8.94 10.21 2.00
N ILE A 48 -9.01 11.11 2.99
CA ILE A 48 -8.51 10.85 4.33
C ILE A 48 -9.69 10.40 5.21
N PRO A 49 -9.72 9.14 5.71
CA PRO A 49 -10.90 8.58 6.36
C PRO A 49 -11.14 9.11 7.79
N PHE A 50 -10.16 9.77 8.41
CA PHE A 50 -10.31 10.38 9.74
C PHE A 50 -9.30 11.51 9.95
N SER A 51 -9.61 12.44 10.87
CA SER A 51 -8.70 13.55 11.19
C SER A 51 -7.36 13.05 11.74
N GLN A 52 -6.26 13.60 11.22
CA GLN A 52 -4.89 13.31 11.64
C GLN A 52 -4.36 14.32 12.67
N GLU A 53 -5.21 15.24 13.14
CA GLU A 53 -4.85 16.23 14.15
C GLU A 53 -4.47 15.56 15.48
N GLY A 54 -3.42 16.06 16.12
CA GLY A 54 -2.90 15.52 17.37
C GLY A 54 -2.18 14.16 17.25
N LEU A 55 -2.03 13.63 16.04
CA LEU A 55 -1.15 12.48 15.80
C LEU A 55 0.31 12.95 15.71
N TYR A 56 1.23 12.12 16.20
CA TYR A 56 2.66 12.38 16.14
C TYR A 56 3.36 11.37 15.25
N GLU A 57 4.43 11.80 14.59
CA GLU A 57 5.26 10.93 13.77
C GLU A 57 6.18 10.09 14.66
N TYR A 58 6.13 8.77 14.47
CA TYR A 58 6.96 7.82 15.17
C TYR A 58 8.36 7.83 14.56
N LYS A 59 9.34 8.30 15.35
CA LYS A 59 10.74 8.43 14.93
C LYS A 59 11.60 7.18 15.21
N GLY A 60 10.99 6.11 15.71
CA GLY A 60 11.72 4.97 16.27
C GLY A 60 11.86 5.08 17.79
N ASP A 61 12.20 3.95 18.39
CA ASP A 61 12.53 3.82 19.81
C ASP A 61 14.05 3.66 19.87
N ASP A 62 14.76 4.36 20.76
CA ASP A 62 16.24 4.35 20.84
C ASP A 62 16.80 2.92 21.06
N HIS A 63 15.96 2.02 21.59
CA HIS A 63 16.26 0.59 21.77
C HIS A 63 15.86 -0.32 20.60
N LYS A 64 15.19 0.22 19.57
CA LYS A 64 14.75 -0.49 18.36
C LYS A 64 15.17 0.32 17.14
N LYS A 65 16.45 0.20 16.77
CA LYS A 65 17.08 0.80 15.58
C LYS A 65 16.50 0.36 14.21
N HIS A 66 15.30 -0.18 14.16
CA HIS A 66 14.66 -0.68 12.95
C HIS A 66 13.41 0.14 12.63
N VAL A 67 13.58 1.43 12.40
CA VAL A 67 12.60 2.18 11.60
C VAL A 67 12.79 1.73 10.17
N ILE A 68 11.72 1.24 9.55
CA ILE A 68 11.75 0.82 8.15
C ILE A 68 12.00 2.08 7.31
N PRO A 69 13.11 2.17 6.55
CA PRO A 69 13.57 3.43 5.95
C PRO A 69 12.56 4.05 4.97
N ASP A 70 11.66 3.25 4.42
CA ASP A 70 10.67 3.67 3.43
C ASP A 70 9.28 3.92 4.02
N VAL A 71 9.15 3.94 5.35
CA VAL A 71 7.85 4.01 6.03
C VAL A 71 7.80 5.17 7.01
N ARG A 72 6.76 6.00 6.89
CA ARG A 72 6.38 6.98 7.91
C ARG A 72 5.17 6.45 8.67
N ILE A 73 5.17 6.61 9.99
CA ILE A 73 4.08 6.11 10.83
C ILE A 73 3.57 7.24 11.72
N LEU A 74 2.28 7.54 11.64
CA LEU A 74 1.61 8.39 12.61
C LEU A 74 1.00 7.56 13.72
N CYS A 75 1.24 7.97 14.96
CA CYS A 75 0.74 7.33 16.16
C CYS A 75 -0.21 8.25 16.92
N SER A 76 -1.15 7.65 17.65
CA SER A 76 -2.00 8.41 18.57
C SER A 76 -1.45 8.38 19.99
N PRO A 77 -1.38 9.52 20.70
CA PRO A 77 -1.00 9.55 22.12
C PRO A 77 -2.13 9.03 23.03
N ILE A 78 -3.38 9.14 22.59
CA ILE A 78 -4.57 8.83 23.39
C ILE A 78 -4.88 7.32 23.36
N PHE A 79 -4.73 6.70 22.18
CA PHE A 79 -5.08 5.31 21.99
C PHE A 79 -3.87 4.40 22.20
N LYS A 80 -3.76 3.82 23.41
CA LYS A 80 -2.63 2.99 23.83
C LYS A 80 -2.58 1.58 23.21
N SER A 81 -3.63 1.16 22.50
CA SER A 81 -3.75 -0.23 21.99
C SER A 81 -4.58 -0.31 20.69
N TYR A 82 -3.96 0.00 19.56
CA TYR A 82 -4.32 -0.56 18.27
C TYR A 82 -3.44 -1.80 18.04
N CYS A 83 -4.02 -3.00 18.18
CA CYS A 83 -3.34 -4.18 17.63
C CYS A 83 -3.29 -4.02 16.11
N ALA A 84 -2.17 -3.50 15.58
CA ALA A 84 -1.81 -3.71 14.20
C ALA A 84 -1.92 -5.22 13.96
N SER A 85 -2.75 -5.58 12.98
CA SER A 85 -3.18 -6.95 12.80
C SER A 85 -1.95 -7.86 12.61
N SER A 86 -2.00 -9.11 13.08
CA SER A 86 -0.89 -10.07 12.92
C SER A 86 -0.45 -10.17 11.46
N LYS A 87 -1.42 -10.12 10.54
CA LYS A 87 -1.16 -10.14 9.10
C LYS A 87 -0.50 -8.86 8.59
N LEU A 88 -0.89 -7.68 9.08
CA LEU A 88 -0.22 -6.42 8.71
C LEU A 88 1.23 -6.39 9.17
N ASN A 89 1.51 -6.83 10.40
CA ASN A 89 2.87 -6.93 10.90
C ASN A 89 3.71 -7.91 10.09
N LYS A 90 3.18 -9.10 9.82
CA LYS A 90 3.84 -10.09 8.95
C LYS A 90 4.08 -9.53 7.55
N PHE A 91 3.09 -8.84 6.99
CA PHE A 91 3.22 -8.19 5.69
C PHE A 91 4.33 -7.14 5.67
N MET A 92 4.45 -6.29 6.70
CA MET A 92 5.54 -5.31 6.76
C MET A 92 6.92 -5.99 6.85
N ILE A 93 7.04 -7.09 7.61
CA ILE A 93 8.27 -7.89 7.67
C ILE A 93 8.60 -8.46 6.29
N ASP A 94 7.61 -9.06 5.62
CA ASP A 94 7.76 -9.66 4.29
C ASP A 94 8.11 -8.61 3.22
N LEU A 95 7.40 -7.47 3.20
CA LEU A 95 7.53 -6.43 2.19
C LEU A 95 8.94 -5.82 2.19
N PHE A 96 9.48 -5.55 3.38
CA PHE A 96 10.79 -4.93 3.54
C PHE A 96 11.91 -5.93 3.76
N LYS A 97 11.62 -7.24 3.65
CA LYS A 97 12.56 -8.33 3.90
C LYS A 97 13.38 -8.10 5.18
N LEU A 98 12.72 -7.61 6.24
CA LEU A 98 13.40 -7.22 7.47
C LEU A 98 14.07 -8.45 8.07
N ARG A 99 15.40 -8.55 7.94
CA ARG A 99 16.20 -9.51 8.68
C ARG A 99 16.33 -8.97 10.09
N ILE A 100 15.44 -9.41 10.98
CA ILE A 100 15.58 -9.14 12.41
C ILE A 100 16.71 -10.04 12.89
N HIS A 101 17.91 -9.48 13.03
CA HIS A 101 18.97 -10.12 13.79
C HIS A 101 18.58 -10.01 15.26
N GLU A 102 18.28 -11.14 15.90
CA GLU A 102 18.24 -11.20 17.36
C GLU A 102 19.69 -11.14 17.86
N ASP A 103 19.98 -10.18 18.72
CA ASP A 103 21.29 -9.92 19.33
C ASP A 103 21.71 -10.99 20.36
N ASP A 104 21.04 -12.15 20.37
CA ASP A 104 21.43 -13.30 21.20
C ASP A 104 21.81 -14.44 20.24
N GLY A 105 23.11 -14.73 20.17
CA GLY A 105 23.78 -15.65 19.22
C GLY A 105 23.36 -17.13 19.26
N THR A 106 22.12 -17.43 19.62
CA THR A 106 21.57 -18.78 19.70
C THR A 106 20.11 -18.76 19.23
N SER A 107 19.91 -19.29 18.02
CA SER A 107 18.64 -19.57 17.34
C SER A 107 18.12 -18.51 16.36
N THR A 108 18.17 -18.85 15.08
CA THR A 108 17.42 -18.24 13.98
C THR A 108 15.94 -18.62 14.07
N ARG A 109 15.24 -18.09 15.06
CA ARG A 109 13.77 -18.09 15.06
C ARG A 109 13.30 -16.71 14.64
N LEU A 110 12.52 -16.67 13.56
CA LEU A 110 11.84 -15.50 13.00
C LEU A 110 11.35 -14.55 14.11
N GLY A 111 12.15 -13.52 14.39
CA GLY A 111 11.99 -12.67 15.56
C GLY A 111 10.61 -12.05 15.63
N LYS A 112 9.88 -12.33 16.70
CA LYS A 112 8.50 -11.91 17.02
C LYS A 112 8.34 -10.40 17.26
N LYS A 113 9.24 -9.54 16.77
CA LYS A 113 9.20 -8.09 17.02
C LYS A 113 8.29 -7.42 15.98
N CYS A 114 7.09 -7.04 16.44
CA CYS A 114 6.13 -6.20 15.73
C CYS A 114 6.84 -4.91 15.25
N PRO A 115 7.06 -4.70 13.94
CA PRO A 115 7.78 -3.53 13.45
C PRO A 115 6.95 -2.25 13.58
N LEU A 116 5.63 -2.39 13.70
CA LEU A 116 4.72 -1.28 13.87
C LEU A 116 4.48 -0.98 15.36
N PRO A 117 4.46 0.29 15.78
CA PRO A 117 4.08 0.64 17.13
C PRO A 117 2.61 0.28 17.39
N LYS A 118 2.30 -0.16 18.62
CA LYS A 118 0.94 -0.58 19.03
C LYS A 118 -0.10 0.54 19.00
N ASN A 119 0.30 1.78 18.78
CA ASN A 119 -0.59 2.92 18.67
C ASN A 119 -0.56 3.55 17.27
N ALA A 120 -0.05 2.81 16.27
CA ALA A 120 -0.08 3.22 14.87
C ALA A 120 -1.51 3.51 14.41
N ARG A 121 -1.66 4.60 13.65
CA ARG A 121 -2.92 5.09 13.07
C ARG A 121 -2.83 5.19 11.56
N VAL A 122 -1.73 5.71 11.06
CA VAL A 122 -1.48 5.86 9.63
C VAL A 122 -0.10 5.32 9.34
N ILE A 123 0.01 4.45 8.35
CA ILE A 123 1.28 3.92 7.87
C ILE A 123 1.41 4.36 6.43
N SER A 124 2.38 5.21 6.13
CA SER A 124 2.69 5.65 4.77
C SER A 124 3.92 4.92 4.27
N ILE A 125 3.81 4.28 3.12
CA ILE A 125 4.83 3.47 2.47
C ILE A 125 5.16 4.12 1.13
N LYS A 126 6.38 4.61 0.95
CA LYS A 126 6.82 5.14 -0.35
C LYS A 126 7.29 4.00 -1.26
N MET A 127 7.13 4.17 -2.57
CA MET A 127 7.72 3.28 -3.57
C MET A 127 9.10 3.77 -4.03
N ASN A 128 9.84 2.88 -4.70
CA ASN A 128 11.15 3.22 -5.27
C ASN A 128 11.03 4.36 -6.28
N GLY A 129 11.99 5.29 -6.27
CA GLY A 129 11.96 6.48 -7.11
C GLY A 129 11.17 7.65 -6.52
N PHE A 130 10.52 7.45 -5.37
CA PHE A 130 9.78 8.47 -4.66
C PHE A 130 10.37 8.71 -3.27
N LYS A 131 10.18 9.93 -2.77
CA LYS A 131 10.40 10.35 -1.38
C LYS A 131 9.05 10.72 -0.75
N HIS A 132 8.99 10.70 0.58
CA HIS A 132 7.83 11.21 1.30
C HIS A 132 7.74 12.72 1.15
N GLY A 133 6.55 13.22 0.83
CA GLY A 133 6.21 14.63 0.82
C GLY A 133 5.86 15.15 2.22
N ARG A 134 5.22 16.33 2.27
CA ARG A 134 4.85 16.95 3.55
C ARG A 134 3.76 16.16 4.27
N LYS A 135 2.70 15.77 3.57
CA LYS A 135 1.61 14.95 4.13
C LYS A 135 1.88 13.46 3.93
N MET A 136 1.22 12.62 4.72
CA MET A 136 1.40 11.16 4.68
C MET A 136 1.08 10.53 3.31
N HIS A 137 0.15 11.12 2.55
CA HIS A 137 -0.27 10.63 1.23
C HIS A 137 0.44 11.32 0.07
N GLU A 138 1.38 12.23 0.35
CA GLU A 138 2.15 12.92 -0.67
C GLU A 138 3.45 12.15 -0.89
N PHE A 139 3.71 11.77 -2.14
CA PHE A 139 4.91 11.05 -2.55
C PHE A 139 5.49 11.78 -3.75
N GLU A 140 6.69 12.34 -3.61
CA GLU A 140 7.31 13.17 -4.64
C GLU A 140 8.37 12.36 -5.38
N PRO A 141 8.47 12.43 -6.71
CA PRO A 141 9.58 11.84 -7.44
C PRO A 141 10.92 12.41 -6.93
N ILE A 142 11.94 11.56 -6.80
CA ILE A 142 13.26 11.97 -6.31
C ILE A 142 13.90 12.99 -7.26
N ASP A 143 13.69 12.81 -8.57
CA ASP A 143 14.22 13.69 -9.63
C ASP A 143 13.38 14.96 -9.86
N GLY A 144 12.36 15.16 -9.04
CA GLY A 144 11.39 16.26 -9.18
C GLY A 144 10.21 15.92 -10.09
N PRO A 145 9.12 16.71 -9.98
CA PRO A 145 7.93 16.54 -10.80
C PRO A 145 8.19 16.98 -12.25
N ALA A 146 7.75 16.16 -13.20
CA ALA A 146 7.80 16.47 -14.62
C ALA A 146 6.72 17.50 -14.99
N PRO A 147 6.94 18.33 -16.03
CA PRO A 147 5.92 19.24 -16.54
C PRO A 147 4.63 18.51 -16.92
N GLY A 148 3.47 19.07 -16.55
CA GLY A 148 2.17 18.46 -16.83
C GLY A 148 1.87 17.18 -16.03
N SER A 149 2.72 16.79 -15.09
CA SER A 149 2.44 15.66 -14.20
C SER A 149 1.28 15.97 -13.24
N SER A 150 0.58 14.91 -12.82
CA SER A 150 -0.52 15.02 -11.85
C SER A 150 -0.54 13.84 -10.90
N TYR A 151 -1.36 13.93 -9.86
CA TYR A 151 -1.55 12.84 -8.90
C TYR A 151 -2.97 12.30 -8.96
N GLU A 152 -3.08 11.00 -8.75
CA GLU A 152 -4.32 10.24 -8.69
C GLU A 152 -4.35 9.36 -7.45
N PHE A 153 -5.54 9.19 -6.88
CA PHE A 153 -5.74 8.51 -5.62
C PHE A 153 -6.84 7.47 -5.76
N GLN A 154 -6.60 6.28 -5.20
CA GLN A 154 -7.57 5.20 -5.20
C GLN A 154 -7.62 4.52 -3.85
N MET A 155 -8.83 4.27 -3.35
CA MET A 155 -9.03 3.59 -2.08
C MET A 155 -9.36 2.12 -2.30
N PHE A 156 -8.81 1.27 -1.43
CA PHE A 156 -9.01 -0.16 -1.39
C PHE A 156 -9.47 -0.60 0.01
N GLY A 157 -10.20 -1.70 0.03
CA GLY A 157 -10.61 -2.40 1.23
C GLY A 157 -11.43 -1.57 2.18
N ASP A 158 -12.56 -1.03 1.72
CA ASP A 158 -13.46 -0.22 2.55
C ASP A 158 -12.76 0.99 3.18
N GLN A 159 -12.02 1.73 2.33
CA GLN A 159 -11.33 2.97 2.68
C GLN A 159 -10.17 2.79 3.69
N LYS A 160 -9.57 1.59 3.72
CA LYS A 160 -8.46 1.25 4.63
C LYS A 160 -7.10 1.47 4.02
N ILE A 161 -6.97 1.33 2.72
CA ILE A 161 -5.70 1.53 2.00
C ILE A 161 -5.95 2.56 0.91
N GLN A 162 -5.06 3.54 0.79
CA GLN A 162 -5.04 4.50 -0.31
C GLN A 162 -3.78 4.27 -1.13
N ALA A 163 -3.93 3.96 -2.40
CA ALA A 163 -2.84 4.08 -3.36
C ALA A 163 -2.76 5.53 -3.85
N THR A 164 -1.53 6.01 -4.01
CA THR A 164 -1.24 7.27 -4.69
C THR A 164 -0.45 6.96 -5.93
N TYR A 165 -0.95 7.44 -7.06
CA TYR A 165 -0.33 7.30 -8.36
C TYR A 165 0.17 8.65 -8.84
N TYR A 166 1.38 8.67 -9.37
CA TYR A 166 1.97 9.81 -10.05
C TYR A 166 1.81 9.60 -11.55
N VAL A 167 1.15 10.52 -12.24
CA VAL A 167 0.84 10.41 -13.67
C VAL A 167 1.74 11.34 -14.45
N GLU A 168 2.53 10.79 -15.36
CA GLU A 168 3.47 11.50 -16.23
C GLU A 168 3.37 10.95 -17.65
N GLY A 169 3.15 11.83 -18.64
CA GLY A 169 3.03 11.44 -20.05
C GLY A 169 1.92 10.41 -20.32
N GLY A 170 0.81 10.47 -19.57
CA GLY A 170 -0.29 9.51 -19.65
C GLY A 170 -0.03 8.15 -19.00
N VAL A 171 1.15 7.95 -18.36
CA VAL A 171 1.50 6.72 -17.64
C VAL A 171 1.32 6.93 -16.14
N SER A 172 0.61 6.02 -15.49
CA SER A 172 0.32 6.06 -14.05
C SER A 172 1.30 5.18 -13.27
N TYR A 173 2.15 5.80 -12.47
CA TYR A 173 3.18 5.14 -11.67
C TYR A 173 2.74 5.03 -10.20
N PRO A 174 2.76 3.84 -9.57
CA PRO A 174 2.46 3.74 -8.15
C PRO A 174 3.54 4.45 -7.32
N ALA A 175 3.18 5.56 -6.69
CA ALA A 175 4.10 6.41 -5.93
C ALA A 175 4.21 5.99 -4.46
N GLY A 176 3.12 5.48 -3.89
CA GLY A 176 3.09 5.02 -2.51
C GLY A 176 1.70 4.63 -2.01
N TYR A 177 1.66 4.14 -0.77
CA TYR A 177 0.45 3.65 -0.10
C TYR A 177 0.29 4.26 1.28
N CYS A 178 -0.95 4.62 1.64
CA CYS A 178 -1.32 4.92 3.02
C CYS A 178 -2.27 3.84 3.56
N ILE A 179 -1.95 3.28 4.71
CA ILE A 179 -2.79 2.33 5.43
C ILE A 179 -3.38 3.05 6.64
N TYR A 180 -4.71 3.06 6.73
CA TYR A 180 -5.49 3.78 7.72
C TYR A 180 -6.12 2.83 8.74
N LEU A 181 -5.70 2.96 10.00
CA LEU A 181 -6.15 2.15 11.13
C LEU A 181 -7.18 2.93 11.95
N SER A 182 -8.39 3.07 11.41
CA SER A 182 -9.43 3.96 11.97
C SER A 182 -10.08 3.45 13.25
N LYS A 183 -10.22 2.13 13.43
CA LYS A 183 -10.94 1.48 14.54
C LYS A 183 -10.09 0.41 15.22
N THR A 184 -10.39 0.10 16.48
CA THR A 184 -9.72 -0.99 17.23
C THR A 184 -10.30 -2.33 16.80
N GLY A 185 -9.50 -3.40 16.86
CA GLY A 185 -9.97 -4.76 16.54
C GLY A 185 -10.17 -5.03 15.04
N LEU A 186 -9.34 -4.42 14.20
CA LEU A 186 -9.36 -4.64 12.75
C LEU A 186 -9.03 -6.11 12.46
N ARG A 187 -9.89 -6.76 11.68
CA ARG A 187 -9.66 -8.16 11.28
C ARG A 187 -8.62 -8.23 10.17
N ASP A 188 -7.83 -9.30 10.17
CA ASP A 188 -6.80 -9.54 9.15
C ASP A 188 -7.40 -9.58 7.73
N GLU A 189 -8.67 -9.97 7.60
CA GLU A 189 -9.41 -10.04 6.33
C GLU A 189 -9.83 -8.68 5.78
N GLU A 190 -9.72 -7.58 6.53
CA GLU A 190 -10.14 -6.25 6.06
C GLU A 190 -9.10 -5.56 5.15
N PHE A 191 -7.86 -6.02 5.14
CA PHE A 191 -6.77 -5.39 4.38
C PHE A 191 -6.40 -6.20 3.13
N PRO A 192 -6.62 -5.66 1.92
CA PRO A 192 -6.19 -6.27 0.67
C PRO A 192 -4.68 -6.02 0.43
N LEU A 193 -3.82 -6.59 1.30
CA LEU A 193 -2.37 -6.36 1.27
C LEU A 193 -1.69 -6.93 0.02
N ASP A 194 -2.34 -7.88 -0.66
CA ASP A 194 -1.85 -8.46 -1.91
C ASP A 194 -1.75 -7.40 -3.02
N VAL A 195 -2.65 -6.41 -3.01
CA VAL A 195 -2.63 -5.27 -3.95
C VAL A 195 -1.34 -4.47 -3.79
N ILE A 196 -0.89 -4.24 -2.55
CA ILE A 196 0.37 -3.52 -2.29
C ILE A 196 1.56 -4.38 -2.75
N ARG A 197 1.52 -5.69 -2.51
CA ARG A 197 2.61 -6.60 -2.90
C ARG A 197 2.80 -6.61 -4.42
N GLU A 198 1.73 -6.86 -5.18
CA GLU A 198 1.78 -6.95 -6.64
C GLU A 198 2.20 -5.62 -7.27
N SER A 199 1.58 -4.52 -6.83
CA SER A 199 1.89 -3.19 -7.33
C SER A 199 3.30 -2.71 -6.96
N SER A 200 3.85 -3.11 -5.81
CA SER A 200 5.22 -2.74 -5.43
C SER A 200 6.27 -3.34 -6.36
N PHE A 201 6.05 -4.58 -6.80
CA PHE A 201 6.91 -5.23 -7.78
C PHE A 201 6.83 -4.54 -9.14
N LEU A 202 5.61 -4.21 -9.59
CA LEU A 202 5.39 -3.48 -10.84
C LEU A 202 5.98 -2.06 -10.79
N ALA A 203 5.80 -1.34 -9.68
CA ALA A 203 6.36 -0.01 -9.48
C ALA A 203 7.89 -0.01 -9.64
N ALA A 204 8.57 -1.03 -9.11
CA ALA A 204 10.01 -1.19 -9.28
C ALA A 204 10.40 -1.36 -10.76
N GLN A 205 9.63 -2.14 -11.53
CA GLN A 205 9.88 -2.29 -12.98
C GLN A 205 9.61 -0.99 -13.74
N MET A 206 8.49 -0.31 -13.45
CA MET A 206 8.13 0.94 -14.11
C MET A 206 9.12 2.06 -13.81
N TYR A 207 9.65 2.11 -12.59
CA TYR A 207 10.73 3.04 -12.24
C TYR A 207 11.98 2.82 -13.09
N LEU A 208 12.42 1.57 -13.26
CA LEU A 208 13.56 1.26 -14.13
C LEU A 208 13.29 1.67 -15.59
N TRP A 209 12.06 1.48 -16.06
CA TRP A 209 11.64 1.96 -17.38
C TRP A 209 11.71 3.49 -17.51
N ARG A 210 11.20 4.23 -16.50
CA ARG A 210 11.27 5.69 -16.44
C ARG A 210 12.72 6.18 -16.49
N MET A 211 13.61 5.57 -15.70
CA MET A 211 15.03 5.91 -15.69
C MET A 211 15.71 5.69 -17.05
N ARG A 212 15.40 4.58 -17.74
CA ARG A 212 15.92 4.31 -19.09
C ARG A 212 15.43 5.36 -20.10
N ARG A 213 14.16 5.74 -20.02
CA ARG A 213 13.59 6.77 -20.90
C ARG A 213 14.28 8.12 -20.70
N MET A 214 14.44 8.55 -19.45
CA MET A 214 15.14 9.82 -19.13
C MET A 214 16.59 9.79 -19.60
N SER A 215 17.29 8.65 -19.47
CA SER A 215 18.66 8.50 -19.97
C SER A 215 18.75 8.58 -21.50
N GLN A 216 17.77 8.05 -22.23
CA GLN A 216 17.74 8.11 -23.69
C GLN A 216 17.49 9.54 -24.20
N VAL A 217 16.55 10.26 -23.58
CA VAL A 217 16.26 11.66 -23.89
C VAL A 217 17.48 12.54 -23.62
N ALA A 218 18.19 12.33 -22.50
CA ALA A 218 19.42 13.06 -22.18
C ALA A 218 20.58 12.79 -23.16
N SER A 219 20.56 11.65 -23.87
CA SER A 219 21.58 11.27 -24.86
C SER A 219 21.21 11.62 -26.31
N ALA A 220 20.02 12.17 -26.55
CA ALA A 220 19.62 12.60 -27.89
C ALA A 220 20.50 13.80 -28.33
N PRO A 221 21.05 13.78 -29.56
CA PRO A 221 21.84 14.91 -30.05
C PRO A 221 20.96 16.16 -30.09
N VAL A 222 21.40 17.21 -29.40
CA VAL A 222 20.81 18.54 -29.52
C VAL A 222 21.14 19.01 -30.93
N GLU A 223 20.16 18.97 -31.85
CA GLU A 223 20.28 19.69 -33.11
C GLU A 223 20.38 21.18 -32.78
N GLU A 224 21.53 21.78 -33.07
CA GLU A 224 21.72 23.24 -33.05
C GLU A 224 20.74 23.84 -34.07
N ASP A 225 19.68 24.48 -33.56
CA ASP A 225 18.68 25.21 -34.34
C ASP A 225 19.34 26.43 -35.00
N ASP A 226 19.57 26.34 -36.31
CA ASP A 226 20.15 27.38 -37.16
C ASP A 226 19.11 28.46 -37.53
N GLY A 227 18.35 28.95 -36.57
CA GLY A 227 17.65 30.22 -36.66
C GLY A 227 16.83 30.40 -37.94
N SER A 228 15.94 29.48 -38.28
CA SER A 228 14.96 29.72 -39.34
C SER A 228 13.63 29.00 -39.12
N ARG A 229 12.63 29.78 -38.71
CA ARG A 229 11.17 29.53 -38.84
C ARG A 229 10.69 28.10 -38.49
N GLY A 230 10.14 27.93 -37.29
CA GLY A 230 9.30 26.75 -37.06
C GLY A 230 8.80 26.46 -35.65
N GLY A 231 8.41 27.47 -34.87
CA GLY A 231 7.79 27.25 -33.54
C GLY A 231 6.40 26.62 -33.64
N ARG A 232 6.33 25.31 -33.95
CA ARG A 232 5.17 24.43 -33.73
C ARG A 232 5.38 22.94 -34.02
N LEU A 233 6.58 22.50 -34.44
CA LEU A 233 6.79 21.09 -34.85
C LEU A 233 7.41 20.18 -33.78
N CYS A 234 8.12 20.72 -32.79
CA CYS A 234 8.89 19.91 -31.84
C CYS A 234 8.03 19.11 -30.84
N GLU A 235 6.87 19.63 -30.40
CA GLU A 235 5.95 18.87 -29.53
C GLU A 235 5.33 17.64 -30.23
N GLY A 236 5.17 17.71 -31.57
CA GLY A 236 4.61 16.61 -32.36
C GLY A 236 5.55 15.41 -32.47
N LEU A 237 6.85 15.66 -32.66
CA LEU A 237 7.86 14.62 -32.81
C LEU A 237 8.22 13.95 -31.48
N GLU A 238 8.21 14.68 -30.36
CA GLU A 238 8.34 14.09 -29.02
C GLU A 238 7.19 13.12 -28.73
N MET A 239 5.95 13.51 -29.00
CA MET A 239 4.78 12.65 -28.80
C MET A 239 4.76 11.45 -29.76
N GLU A 240 5.29 11.59 -30.97
CA GLU A 240 5.32 10.53 -31.97
C GLU A 240 6.43 9.49 -31.71
N GLN A 241 7.58 9.90 -31.15
CA GLN A 241 8.59 8.96 -30.66
C GLN A 241 8.15 8.22 -29.39
N ILE A 242 7.40 8.88 -28.49
CA ILE A 242 6.79 8.25 -27.30
C ILE A 242 5.78 7.17 -27.71
N LYS A 243 5.08 7.35 -28.84
CA LYS A 243 4.10 6.38 -29.37
C LYS A 243 4.74 5.16 -30.04
N ARG A 244 6.02 5.23 -30.41
CA ARG A 244 6.77 4.14 -31.07
C ARG A 244 7.54 3.24 -30.09
N GLN A 245 7.72 3.64 -28.84
CA GLN A 245 8.24 2.76 -27.80
C GLN A 245 7.16 1.77 -27.38
N ASP A 246 7.53 0.51 -27.15
CA ASP A 246 6.60 -0.49 -26.62
C ASP A 246 5.91 0.09 -25.38
N PRO A 247 4.57 0.14 -25.37
CA PRO A 247 3.86 0.70 -24.24
C PRO A 247 4.27 -0.06 -22.97
N PRO A 248 4.39 0.62 -21.81
CA PRO A 248 4.49 -0.09 -20.55
C PRO A 248 3.33 -1.09 -20.46
N PRO A 249 3.51 -2.25 -19.81
CA PRO A 249 2.46 -3.25 -19.69
C PRO A 249 1.14 -2.57 -19.28
N SER A 250 0.15 -2.68 -20.15
CA SER A 250 -1.11 -1.94 -20.07
C SER A 250 -1.86 -2.30 -18.79
N TYR A 251 -2.19 -1.28 -18.00
CA TYR A 251 -3.09 -1.36 -16.84
C TYR A 251 -4.58 -1.32 -17.29
N ALA A 252 -4.91 -1.75 -18.50
CA ALA A 252 -6.32 -1.79 -18.95
C ALA A 252 -7.14 -2.93 -18.31
N SER A 253 -6.55 -3.74 -17.44
CA SER A 253 -7.32 -4.57 -16.52
C SER A 253 -7.26 -3.95 -15.13
N THR A 254 -8.36 -3.32 -14.73
CA THR A 254 -8.91 -3.43 -13.39
C THR A 254 -8.29 -4.63 -12.68
N ILE A 255 -7.58 -4.40 -11.56
CA ILE A 255 -7.13 -5.49 -10.69
C ILE A 255 -8.40 -6.25 -10.28
N HIS A 256 -8.72 -7.30 -11.02
CA HIS A 256 -9.78 -8.23 -10.68
C HIS A 256 -9.18 -9.10 -9.58
N ILE A 257 -9.36 -8.66 -8.34
CA ILE A 257 -9.06 -9.49 -7.17
C ILE A 257 -10.09 -10.62 -7.16
N VAL A 258 -9.83 -11.69 -7.92
CA VAL A 258 -10.65 -12.92 -7.97
C VAL A 258 -10.78 -13.53 -6.58
#